data_AF-A0A6M8HT29-F1
#
_entry.id   AF-A0A6M8HT29-F1
#
_cell.length_a   1.000
_cell.length_b   1.000
_cell.length_c   1.000
_cell.angle_alpha   90.00
_cell.angle_beta   90.00
_cell.angle_gamma   90.00
#
_symmetry.space_group_name_H-M   'P 1'
#
loop_
_entity.id
_entity.type
_entity.pdbx_description
1 polymer ?
#
loop_
_entity_poly.entity_id
_entity_poly.type
_entity_poly.pdbx_seq_one_letter_code
_entity_poly.pdbx_strand_id
1 'polypeptide(L)' 'MRDPSKPSSIPSLLPFVVMAVLLLVIFLGFALFPRFKTMMTQQDCVASGRTDCTSPP' A
#
# COMPACT_ATOMS: atom_id res chain seq x y z
N MET A 1 15.99 52.72 -3.17
CA MET A 1 16.64 51.41 -3.35
C MET A 1 15.75 50.38 -2.67
N ARG A 2 15.18 49.42 -3.40
CA ARG A 2 14.35 48.34 -2.84
C ARG A 2 15.26 47.12 -2.70
N ASP A 3 15.53 46.72 -1.47
CA ASP A 3 16.23 45.46 -1.19
C ASP A 3 15.36 44.29 -1.66
N PRO A 4 15.89 43.38 -2.51
CA PRO A 4 15.17 42.21 -2.93
C PRO A 4 14.98 41.32 -1.70
N SER A 5 13.73 41.20 -1.26
CA SER A 5 13.29 40.30 -0.19
C SER A 5 13.77 38.89 -0.55
N LYS A 6 14.81 38.45 0.14
CA LYS A 6 15.43 37.13 -0.03
C LYS A 6 14.33 36.07 0.12
N PRO A 7 14.06 35.22 -0.89
CA PRO A 7 13.04 34.19 -0.75
C PRO A 7 13.51 33.24 0.35
N SER A 8 12.81 33.24 1.48
CA SER A 8 12.95 32.25 2.54
C SER A 8 12.66 30.89 1.92
N SER A 9 13.72 30.15 1.58
CA SER A 9 13.63 28.79 1.08
C SER A 9 13.25 27.89 2.25
N ILE A 10 11.97 27.84 2.56
CA ILE A 10 11.43 26.88 3.54
C ILE A 10 11.77 25.49 2.98
N PRO A 11 12.45 24.61 3.73
CA PRO A 11 12.72 23.27 3.27
C PRO A 11 11.37 22.57 3.03
N SER A 12 11.07 22.27 1.77
CA SER A 12 9.86 21.53 1.42
C SER A 12 10.05 20.09 1.91
N LEU A 13 9.51 19.80 3.10
CA LEU A 13 9.41 18.45 3.65
C LEU A 13 8.36 17.61 2.91
N LEU A 14 7.51 18.27 2.12
CA LEU A 14 6.45 17.67 1.30
C LEU A 14 6.90 16.43 0.50
N PRO A 15 7.98 16.44 -0.30
CA PRO A 15 8.45 15.25 -1.03
C PRO A 15 8.77 14.06 -0.13
N PHE A 16 9.34 14.29 1.05
CA PHE A 16 9.66 13.21 1.99
C PHE A 16 8.40 12.59 2.59
N VAL A 17 7.42 13.42 2.93
CA VAL A 17 6.11 12.95 3.43
C VAL A 17 5.40 12.13 2.35
N VAL A 18 5.39 12.59 1.10
CA VAL A 18 4.79 11.85 -0.02
C VAL A 18 5.47 10.50 -0.21
N MET A 19 6.81 10.45 -0.18
CA MET A 19 7.55 9.19 -0.25
C MET A 19 7.23 8.24 0.90
N ALA A 20 7.17 8.74 2.14
CA ALA A 20 6.82 7.92 3.30
C ALA A 20 5.42 7.32 3.19
N VAL A 21 4.44 8.09 2.72
CA VAL A 21 3.07 7.60 2.49
C VAL A 21 3.05 6.53 1.40
N LEU A 22 3.77 6.73 0.29
CA LEU A 22 3.85 5.78 -0.81
C LEU A 22 4.43 4.43 -0.35
N LEU A 23 5.52 4.47 0.41
CA LEU A 23 6.12 3.26 0.99
C LEU A 23 5.18 2.56 1.96
N LEU A 24 4.45 3.32 2.78
CA LEU A 24 3.48 2.76 3.72
C LEU A 24 2.35 2.04 2.98
N VAL A 25 1.82 2.62 1.89
CA VAL A 25 0.78 1.97 1.07
C VAL A 25 1.31 0.68 0.42
N ILE A 26 2.53 0.70 -0.13
CA ILE A 26 3.14 -0.50 -0.72
C ILE A 26 3.32 -1.59 0.34
N PHE A 27 3.81 -1.24 1.52
CA PHE A 27 4.00 -2.17 2.62
C PHE A 27 2.68 -2.77 3.12
N LEU A 28 1.64 -1.95 3.29
CA LEU A 28 0.30 -2.42 3.61
C LEU A 28 -0.24 -3.36 2.53
N GLY A 29 -0.07 -3.01 1.26
CA GLY A 29 -0.42 -3.86 0.14
C GLY A 29 0.27 -5.22 0.24
N PHE A 30 1.58 -5.25 0.45
CA PHE A 30 2.35 -6.49 0.58
C PHE A 30 1.91 -7.36 1.78
N ALA A 31 1.59 -6.73 2.92
CA ALA A 31 1.15 -7.44 4.12
C ALA A 31 -0.29 -7.97 3.99
N LEU A 32 -1.18 -7.23 3.33
CA LEU A 32 -2.59 -7.60 3.16
C LEU A 32 -2.81 -8.57 2.00
N PHE A 33 -2.02 -8.49 0.94
CA PHE A 33 -2.13 -9.35 -0.24
C PHE A 33 -2.20 -10.86 0.07
N PRO A 34 -1.34 -11.46 0.92
CA PRO A 34 -1.45 -12.88 1.24
C PRO A 34 -2.76 -13.23 1.95
N ARG A 35 -3.26 -12.35 2.85
CA ARG A 35 -4.55 -12.54 3.55
C ARG A 35 -5.72 -12.53 2.56
N PHE A 36 -5.71 -11.60 1.61
CA PHE A 36 -6.73 -11.54 0.57
C PHE A 36 -6.68 -12.77 -0.33
N LYS A 37 -5.48 -13.21 -0.73
CA LYS A 37 -5.32 -14.41 -1.57
C LYS A 37 -5.92 -15.64 -0.89
N THR A 38 -5.67 -15.84 0.41
CA THR A 38 -6.24 -16.97 1.15
C THR A 38 -7.76 -16.96 1.22
N MET A 39 -8.37 -15.78 1.37
CA MET A 39 -9.83 -15.65 1.36
C MET A 39 -10.41 -15.93 -0.02
N MET A 40 -9.77 -15.41 -1.07
CA MET A 40 -10.22 -15.61 -2.44
C MET A 40 -10.13 -17.09 -2.86
N THR A 41 -9.05 -17.78 -2.50
CA THR A 41 -8.92 -19.22 -2.77
C THR A 41 -9.98 -20.07 -2.07
N GLN A 42 -10.43 -19.67 -0.87
CA GLN A 42 -11.53 -20.36 -0.20
C GLN A 42 -12.86 -20.12 -0.92
N GLN A 43 -13.12 -18.89 -1.36
CA GLN A 43 -14.32 -18.55 -2.12
C GLN A 43 -14.37 -19.30 -3.46
N ASP A 44 -13.27 -19.35 -4.20
CA ASP A 44 -13.17 -20.09 -5.45
C ASP A 44 -13.36 -21.60 -5.24
N CYS A 45 -12.81 -22.15 -4.16
CA CYS A 45 -12.98 -23.56 -3.82
C CYS A 45 -14.45 -23.92 -3.52
N VAL A 46 -15.14 -23.10 -2.72
CA VAL A 46 -16.58 -23.28 -2.43
C VAL A 46 -17.41 -23.09 -3.69
N ALA A 47 -17.10 -22.10 -4.52
CA ALA A 47 -17.78 -21.86 -5.79
C ALA A 47 -17.61 -23.02 -6.78
N SER A 48 -16.47 -23.72 -6.73
CA SER A 48 -16.21 -24.92 -7.56
C SER A 48 -16.89 -26.20 -7.06
N GLY A 49 -17.60 -26.15 -5.92
CA GLY A 49 -18.31 -27.28 -5.34
C GLY A 49 -17.41 -28.28 -4.59
N ARG A 50 -16.17 -27.89 -4.23
CA ARG A 50 -15.28 -28.72 -3.41
C ARG A 50 -15.53 -28.49 -1.92
N THR A 51 -15.49 -29.56 -1.14
CA THR A 51 -15.68 -29.54 0.32
C THR A 51 -14.36 -29.46 1.10
N ASP A 52 -13.26 -29.92 0.50
CA ASP A 52 -11.93 -29.88 1.11
C ASP A 52 -11.12 -28.68 0.60
N CYS A 53 -11.38 -27.50 1.20
CA CYS A 53 -10.72 -26.24 0.84
C CYS A 53 -9.52 -25.89 1.73
N THR A 54 -9.07 -26.82 2.58
CA THR A 54 -8.01 -26.61 3.57
C THR A 54 -6.61 -26.82 2.99
N SER A 55 -6.50 -27.49 1.83
CA SER A 55 -5.22 -27.82 1.20
C SER A 55 -4.98 -26.91 -0.01
N PRO A 56 -4.02 -25.97 0.05
CA PRO A 56 -3.57 -25.29 -1.17
C PRO A 56 -2.99 -26.34 -2.15
N PRO A 57 -3.18 -26.16 -3.47
CA PRO A 57 -2.53 -27.00 -4.48
C PRO A 57 -1.01 -26.85 -4.46
#